data_AF-A0A354H3F2-F1
#
_entry.id   AF-A0A354H3F2-F1
#
_cell.length_a   1.000
_cell.length_b   1.000
_cell.length_c   1.000
_cell.angle_alpha   90.00
_cell.angle_beta   90.00
_cell.angle_gamma   90.00
#
_symmetry.space_group_name_H-M   'P 1'
#
loop_
_entity.id
_entity.type
_entity.pdbx_description
1 polymer ?
#
loop_
_entity_poly.entity_id
_entity_poly.type
_entity_poly.pdbx_seq_one_letter_code
_entity_poly.pdbx_strand_id
1 'polypeptide(L)'
;MTMTNSQMEKYSAGFGLSLIVTILLNPIILLSKELNANVMSALKSALGHHWTTHGAILIIVFFVLGFIFSGMKLGTKLDSGKLTKYIIWAVIISGIIIAGFFLPNLKAASAIKY
;
A
#
# COMPACT_ATOMS: atom_id res chain seq x y z
N MET A 1 -5.93 -26.36 20.96
CA MET A 1 -6.54 -25.66 19.80
C MET A 1 -5.49 -25.64 18.69
N THR A 2 -5.54 -26.60 17.77
CA THR A 2 -4.62 -26.68 16.63
C THR A 2 -5.15 -25.77 15.52
N MET A 3 -4.42 -24.70 15.20
CA MET A 3 -4.73 -23.89 14.02
C MET A 3 -4.43 -24.73 12.78
N THR A 4 -5.46 -25.24 12.11
CA THR A 4 -5.31 -25.85 10.80
C THR A 4 -5.01 -24.74 9.81
N ASN A 5 -3.78 -24.71 9.28
CA ASN A 5 -3.41 -23.81 8.19
C ASN A 5 -4.15 -24.27 6.93
N SER A 6 -5.36 -23.76 6.73
CA SER A 6 -6.10 -23.96 5.49
C SER A 6 -5.31 -23.33 4.35
N GLN A 7 -5.00 -24.09 3.30
CA GLN A 7 -4.41 -23.54 2.09
C GLN A 7 -5.24 -22.35 1.61
N MET A 8 -4.57 -21.23 1.33
CA MET A 8 -5.27 -20.03 0.92
C MET A 8 -5.78 -20.16 -0.51
N GLU A 9 -7.07 -19.83 -0.68
CA GLU A 9 -7.68 -19.56 -1.99
C GLU A 9 -6.78 -18.63 -2.82
N LYS A 10 -6.60 -18.95 -4.11
CA LYS A 10 -5.67 -18.23 -5.00
C LYS A 10 -5.97 -16.73 -5.10
N TYR A 11 -7.25 -16.36 -5.02
CA TYR A 11 -7.67 -14.96 -5.03
C TYR A 11 -7.35 -14.24 -3.73
N SER A 12 -7.56 -14.89 -2.58
CA SER A 12 -7.18 -14.34 -1.28
C SER A 12 -5.68 -14.11 -1.16
N ALA A 13 -4.86 -15.06 -1.62
CA ALA A 13 -3.40 -14.91 -1.60
C ALA A 13 -2.94 -13.80 -2.56
N GLY A 14 -3.46 -13.77 -3.78
CA GLY A 14 -3.07 -12.78 -4.79
C GLY A 14 -3.49 -11.35 -4.43
N PHE A 15 -4.75 -11.15 -4.07
CA PHE A 15 -5.25 -9.83 -3.68
C PHE A 15 -4.69 -9.37 -2.33
N GLY A 16 -4.40 -10.28 -1.40
CA GLY A 16 -3.70 -9.91 -0.17
C GLY A 16 -2.27 -9.41 -0.41
N LEU A 17 -1.53 -10.02 -1.34
CA LEU A 17 -0.21 -9.52 -1.74
C LEU A 17 -0.30 -8.20 -2.49
N SER A 18 -1.29 -8.07 -3.38
CA SER A 18 -1.58 -6.82 -4.09
C SER A 18 -1.91 -5.68 -3.12
N LEU A 19 -2.66 -5.97 -2.06
CA LEU A 19 -2.98 -5.01 -1.01
C LEU A 19 -1.72 -4.49 -0.32
N ILE A 20 -0.79 -5.38 0.04
CA ILE A 20 0.50 -4.99 0.65
C ILE A 20 1.25 -4.00 -0.25
N VAL A 21 1.37 -4.32 -1.55
CA VAL A 21 2.05 -3.44 -2.52
C VAL A 21 1.33 -2.10 -2.64
N THR A 22 0.00 -2.12 -2.74
CA THR A 22 -0.82 -0.91 -2.88
C THR A 22 -0.71 0.00 -1.65
N ILE A 23 -0.74 -0.58 -0.44
CA ILE A 23 -0.55 0.15 0.82
C ILE A 23 0.82 0.82 0.85
N LEU A 24 1.89 0.12 0.48
CA LEU A 24 3.25 0.69 0.48
C LEU A 24 3.48 1.70 -0.66
N LEU A 25 2.80 1.53 -1.79
CA LEU A 25 2.87 2.47 -2.91
C LEU A 25 2.15 3.79 -2.62
N ASN A 26 1.06 3.76 -1.87
CA ASN A 26 0.28 4.93 -1.49
C ASN A 26 1.13 6.10 -0.94
N PRO A 27 1.95 5.94 0.11
CA PRO A 27 2.80 7.01 0.64
C PRO A 27 3.89 7.44 -0.35
N ILE A 28 4.37 6.54 -1.22
CA ILE A 28 5.39 6.87 -2.23
C ILE A 28 4.82 7.84 -3.26
N ILE A 29 3.62 7.55 -3.80
CA ILE A 29 2.94 8.44 -4.74
C ILE A 29 2.62 9.77 -4.04
N LEU A 30 2.18 9.71 -2.79
CA LEU A 30 1.87 10.89 -1.98
C LEU A 30 3.08 11.81 -1.84
N LEU A 31 4.21 11.30 -1.34
CA LEU A 31 5.41 12.11 -1.18
C LEU A 31 5.90 12.65 -2.53
N SER A 32 5.88 11.81 -3.57
CA SER A 32 6.34 12.21 -4.91
C SER A 32 5.53 13.36 -5.50
N LYS A 33 4.20 13.34 -5.35
CA LYS A 33 3.35 14.41 -5.88
C LYS A 33 3.38 15.66 -5.01
N GLU A 34 3.41 15.52 -3.68
CA GLU A 34 3.36 16.66 -2.77
C GLU A 34 4.70 17.41 -2.70
N LEU A 35 5.83 16.73 -2.96
CA LEU A 35 7.16 17.33 -2.99
C LEU A 35 7.58 17.84 -4.39
N ASN A 36 6.83 17.51 -5.45
CA ASN A 36 7.21 17.86 -6.82
C ASN A 36 6.02 18.41 -7.63
N ALA A 37 6.07 19.72 -7.93
CA ALA A 37 5.02 20.42 -8.66
C ALA A 37 4.75 19.84 -10.07
N ASN A 38 5.76 19.30 -10.75
CA ASN A 38 5.59 18.69 -12.07
C ASN A 38 4.80 17.40 -11.97
N VAL A 39 5.08 16.56 -10.97
CA VAL A 39 4.33 15.32 -10.71
C VAL A 39 2.89 15.66 -10.34
N MET A 40 2.67 16.63 -9.45
CA MET A 40 1.33 17.08 -9.10
C MET A 40 0.53 17.57 -10.32
N SER A 41 1.16 18.37 -11.18
CA SER A 41 0.55 18.87 -12.42
C SER A 41 0.19 17.74 -13.38
N ALA A 42 1.09 16.77 -13.58
CA ALA A 42 0.83 15.60 -14.41
C ALA A 42 -0.33 14.74 -13.87
N LEU A 43 -0.42 14.56 -12.55
CA LEU A 43 -1.55 13.86 -11.95
C LEU A 43 -2.85 14.67 -12.12
N LYS A 44 -2.80 15.99 -12.00
CA LYS A 44 -3.97 16.85 -12.21
C LYS A 44 -4.47 16.83 -13.66
N SER A 45 -3.56 16.80 -14.64
CA SER A 45 -3.95 16.81 -16.06
C SER A 45 -4.63 15.50 -16.49
N ALA A 46 -4.34 14.38 -15.84
CA ALA A 46 -4.92 13.09 -16.20
C ALA A 46 -6.43 12.97 -15.90
N LEU A 47 -6.87 13.30 -14.67
CA LEU A 47 -8.28 13.18 -14.24
C LEU A 47 -8.85 14.47 -13.60
N GLY A 48 -8.27 15.62 -13.89
CA GLY A 48 -8.73 16.94 -13.40
C GLY A 48 -8.33 17.27 -11.96
N HIS A 49 -8.06 16.25 -11.12
CA HIS A 49 -7.59 16.45 -9.74
C HIS A 49 -6.57 15.38 -9.34
N HIS A 50 -5.46 15.81 -8.73
CA HIS A 50 -4.36 14.92 -8.36
C HIS A 50 -4.74 13.83 -7.36
N TRP A 51 -5.73 14.06 -6.50
CA TRP A 51 -6.23 13.04 -5.56
C TRP A 51 -7.07 11.99 -6.27
N THR A 52 -7.86 12.38 -7.28
CA THR A 52 -8.63 11.45 -8.12
C THR A 52 -7.69 10.55 -8.92
N THR A 53 -6.70 11.12 -9.60
CA THR A 53 -5.69 10.34 -10.36
C THR A 53 -4.89 9.41 -9.45
N HIS A 54 -4.46 9.90 -8.28
CA HIS A 54 -3.80 9.08 -7.27
C HIS A 54 -4.65 7.87 -6.87
N GLY A 55 -5.91 8.09 -6.50
CA GLY A 55 -6.82 7.02 -6.10
C GLY A 55 -7.06 6.01 -7.23
N ALA A 56 -7.25 6.51 -8.47
CA ALA A 56 -7.42 5.66 -9.64
C ALA A 56 -6.19 4.78 -9.91
N ILE A 57 -4.97 5.33 -9.78
CA ILE A 57 -3.72 4.56 -9.91
C ILE A 57 -3.70 3.42 -8.89
N LEU A 58 -4.01 3.70 -7.62
CA LEU A 58 -4.00 2.66 -6.58
C LEU A 58 -5.04 1.57 -6.85
N ILE A 59 -6.24 1.92 -7.31
CA ILE A 59 -7.28 0.95 -7.66
C ILE A 59 -6.82 0.08 -8.83
N ILE A 60 -6.28 0.69 -9.89
CA ILE A 60 -5.76 -0.03 -11.06
C ILE A 60 -4.64 -0.99 -10.65
N VAL A 61 -3.65 -0.50 -9.89
CA VAL A 61 -2.54 -1.32 -9.38
C VAL A 61 -3.08 -2.48 -8.54
N PHE A 62 -4.03 -2.22 -7.65
CA PHE A 62 -4.62 -3.24 -6.78
C PHE A 62 -5.27 -4.37 -7.58
N PHE A 63 -6.09 -4.05 -8.59
CA PHE A 63 -6.74 -5.08 -9.40
C PHE A 63 -5.75 -5.79 -10.32
N VAL A 64 -4.89 -5.04 -11.03
CA VAL A 64 -3.91 -5.61 -11.97
C VAL A 64 -2.97 -6.57 -11.24
N LEU A 65 -2.36 -6.14 -10.13
CA LEU A 65 -1.47 -7.01 -9.35
C LEU A 65 -2.25 -8.13 -8.67
N GLY A 66 -3.49 -7.89 -8.24
CA GLY A 66 -4.35 -8.91 -7.65
C GLY A 66 -4.53 -10.09 -8.61
N PHE A 67 -4.91 -9.83 -9.85
CA PHE A 67 -5.05 -10.86 -10.87
C PHE A 67 -3.71 -11.51 -11.25
N ILE A 68 -2.63 -10.73 -11.41
CA ILE A 68 -1.30 -11.27 -11.70
C ILE A 68 -0.86 -12.24 -10.61
N PHE A 69 -0.93 -11.84 -9.34
CA PHE A 69 -0.52 -12.67 -8.21
C PHE A 69 -1.45 -13.87 -7.99
N SER A 70 -2.75 -13.76 -8.31
CA SER A 70 -3.66 -14.92 -8.28
C SER A 70 -3.38 -15.94 -9.38
N GLY A 71 -2.80 -15.52 -10.50
CA GLY A 71 -2.31 -16.42 -11.55
C GLY A 71 -1.00 -17.13 -11.18
N MET A 72 -0.25 -16.59 -10.21
CA MET A 72 0.94 -17.23 -9.67
C MET A 72 0.51 -18.33 -8.69
N LYS A 73 1.19 -19.50 -8.71
CA LYS A 73 0.94 -20.61 -7.78
C LYS A 73 1.46 -20.29 -6.35
N LEU A 74 0.97 -19.20 -5.76
CA LEU A 74 1.39 -18.67 -4.46
C LEU A 74 0.61 -19.27 -3.28
N GLY A 75 -0.61 -19.78 -3.50
CA GLY A 75 -1.50 -20.30 -2.44
C GLY A 75 -0.94 -21.50 -1.67
N THR A 76 0.06 -22.20 -2.20
CA THR A 76 0.75 -23.31 -1.51
C THR A 76 1.97 -22.85 -0.71
N LYS A 77 2.44 -21.60 -0.90
CA LYS A 77 3.63 -21.05 -0.24
C LYS A 77 3.31 -19.95 0.77
N LEU A 78 2.18 -19.28 0.64
CA LEU A 78 1.75 -18.20 1.52
C LEU A 78 0.82 -18.71 2.62
N ASP A 79 1.30 -18.57 3.84
CA ASP A 79 0.57 -18.79 5.09
C ASP A 79 -0.31 -17.56 5.40
N SER A 80 -1.57 -17.80 5.80
CA SER A 80 -2.54 -16.74 6.06
C SER A 80 -2.16 -15.84 7.24
N GLY A 81 -1.53 -16.42 8.27
CA GLY A 81 -1.00 -15.68 9.40
C GLY A 81 0.16 -14.76 9.01
N LYS A 82 1.09 -15.25 8.18
CA LYS A 82 2.18 -14.43 7.63
C LYS A 82 1.66 -13.30 6.75
N LEU A 83 0.72 -13.59 5.86
CA LEU A 83 0.15 -12.58 4.97
C LEU A 83 -0.56 -11.48 5.77
N THR A 84 -1.37 -11.87 6.76
CA THR A 84 -2.05 -10.92 7.67
C THR A 84 -1.03 -10.05 8.40
N LYS A 85 0.04 -10.66 8.93
CA LYS A 85 1.12 -9.92 9.60
C LYS A 85 1.79 -8.91 8.64
N TYR A 86 2.02 -9.27 7.39
CA TYR A 86 2.59 -8.36 6.41
C TYR A 86 1.66 -7.20 6.06
N ILE A 87 0.35 -7.44 5.93
CA ILE A 87 -0.64 -6.37 5.74
C ILE A 87 -0.60 -5.39 6.92
N ILE A 88 -0.62 -5.90 8.16
CA ILE A 88 -0.54 -5.06 9.36
C ILE A 88 0.72 -4.18 9.34
N TRP A 89 1.88 -4.76 9.06
CA TRP A 89 3.12 -3.99 8.98
C TRP A 89 3.10 -2.96 7.84
N ALA A 90 2.56 -3.32 6.67
CA ALA A 90 2.42 -2.37 5.57
C ALA A 90 1.55 -1.17 5.96
N VAL A 91 0.42 -1.41 6.64
CA VAL A 91 -0.46 -0.33 7.15
C VAL A 91 0.28 0.56 8.13
N ILE A 92 0.99 -0.03 9.11
CA ILE A 92 1.75 0.73 10.11
C ILE A 92 2.81 1.60 9.42
N ILE A 93 3.61 1.01 8.52
CA ILE A 93 4.67 1.72 7.80
C ILE A 93 4.07 2.86 6.95
N SER A 94 3.02 2.58 6.16
CA SER A 94 2.35 3.59 5.35
C SER A 94 1.76 4.70 6.21
N GLY A 95 1.13 4.35 7.33
CA GLY A 95 0.55 5.30 8.26
C GLY A 95 1.60 6.23 8.86
N ILE A 96 2.74 5.69 9.31
CA ILE A 96 3.86 6.47 9.84
C ILE A 96 4.40 7.46 8.80
N ILE A 97 4.58 7.02 7.54
CA ILE A 97 5.11 7.91 6.48
C ILE A 97 4.14 9.06 6.21
N ILE A 98 2.84 8.78 6.05
CA ILE A 98 1.83 9.80 5.76
C ILE A 98 1.65 10.74 6.96
N ALA A 99 1.59 10.19 8.17
CA ALA A 99 1.49 10.98 9.39
C ALA A 99 2.73 11.86 9.58
N GLY A 100 3.93 11.33 9.37
CA GLY A 100 5.17 12.11 9.46
C GLY A 100 5.21 13.25 8.45
N PHE A 101 4.64 13.07 7.26
CA PHE A 101 4.54 14.13 6.26
C PHE A 101 3.55 15.24 6.64
N PHE A 102 2.33 14.89 7.06
CA PHE A 102 1.30 15.90 7.36
C PHE A 102 1.31 16.43 8.80
N LEU A 103 1.91 15.71 9.74
CA LEU A 103 1.92 16.04 11.16
C LEU A 103 3.36 16.18 11.69
N PRO A 104 4.13 17.17 11.20
CA PRO A 104 5.54 17.33 11.55
C PRO A 104 5.78 17.62 13.04
N ASN A 105 4.77 18.11 13.76
CA ASN A 105 4.85 18.46 15.19
C ASN A 105 4.31 17.37 16.14
N LEU A 106 3.99 16.18 15.63
CA LEU A 106 3.63 15.05 16.47
C LEU A 106 4.85 14.70 17.34
N LYS A 107 4.77 14.92 18.66
CA LYS A 107 5.88 14.82 19.63
C LYS A 107 6.57 13.44 19.72
N ALA A 108 6.22 12.48 18.88
CA ALA A 108 7.01 11.28 18.63
C ALA A 108 8.25 11.56 17.74
N ALA A 109 8.23 12.64 16.94
CA ALA A 109 9.35 13.12 16.15
C ALA A 109 10.22 14.18 16.86
N SER A 110 9.85 14.62 18.08
CA SER A 110 10.63 15.63 18.83
C SER A 110 11.89 15.06 19.50
N ALA A 111 12.24 13.80 19.23
CA ALA A 111 13.49 13.18 19.67
C ALA A 111 14.66 13.40 18.68
N ILE A 112 14.39 13.96 17.49
CA ILE A 112 15.42 14.33 16.52
C ILE A 112 15.28 15.83 16.26
N LYS A 113 15.90 16.61 17.15
CA LYS A 113 16.08 18.05 16.97
C LYS A 113 17.07 18.29 15.83
N TYR A 114 16.71 19.16 14.90
CA TYR A 114 17.65 20.07 14.25
C TYR A 114 17.34 21.47 14.75
#